data_AF-A0A955XTQ5-F1
#
_entry.id   AF-A0A955XTQ5-F1
#
_cell.length_a   1.000
_cell.length_b   1.000
_cell.length_c   1.000
_cell.angle_alpha   90.00
_cell.angle_beta   90.00
_cell.angle_gamma   90.00
#
_symmetry.space_group_name_H-M   'P 1'
#
loop_
_entity.id
_entity.type
_entity.pdbx_description
1 polymer ?
#
loop_
_entity_poly.entity_id
_entity_poly.type
_entity_poly.pdbx_seq_one_letter_code
_entity_poly.pdbx_strand_id
1 'polypeptide(L)'
;MLVTLIGTGTAIPVADRGPTSIWVKNGDTQLLIDCGSGTLQRFVAAGGDLTQLDGIWLSHAHLDHISDFPSLLFSLKVLGKARKKPLRVFHSKGMTRYLDGLRATFGKWLEPEDFQLTYNTLAAGHPASLGRLKLKPFEVAHHESSLGVRIESNTGEVLVVPSDTGLCQPLISSCAEADCVVIECSTTDDNPLDGHMNPTDVIYLGEASGVRSIIVTHQFPETIHSGAVGRIRNRADVRVVEATDGMQFEVIKGGVLFKNESVKNESRRLAREEALRQEMASLMSQGIGAFEGPTVVEPTPSSKAPTSSKGARRETKWTVEELENLRPNRQQERLLKQAERYSVPTLNLRGATVPDAMARLNASVKTWALRGVECARIVTGKGKRSDGDPAIKLAVINWLDGPDGTSFVRNWAPEIRQDGAFGSVVIQVGRK
;
A
#
# COMPACT_ATOMS: atom_id res chain seq x y z
N MET A 1 17.17 13.28 4.35
CA MET A 1 16.10 14.10 3.72
C MET A 1 14.91 14.29 4.68
N LEU A 2 14.44 15.52 4.94
CA LEU A 2 13.32 15.80 5.87
C LEU A 2 11.97 15.82 5.13
N VAL A 3 10.95 15.20 5.72
CA VAL A 3 9.58 15.15 5.18
C VAL A 3 8.59 15.62 6.25
N THR A 4 7.63 16.44 5.84
CA THR A 4 6.47 16.84 6.63
C THR A 4 5.19 16.48 5.90
N LEU A 5 4.29 15.75 6.54
CA LEU A 5 2.97 15.45 5.99
C LEU A 5 2.05 16.63 6.31
N ILE A 6 1.72 17.46 5.32
CA ILE A 6 0.91 18.66 5.49
C ILE A 6 -0.57 18.31 5.59
N GLY A 7 -1.01 17.36 4.76
CA GLY A 7 -2.35 16.79 4.79
C GLY A 7 -2.32 15.30 4.46
N THR A 8 -3.11 14.53 5.21
CA THR A 8 -3.12 13.05 5.21
C THR A 8 -4.49 12.42 4.97
N GLY A 9 -5.52 13.24 4.76
CA GLY A 9 -6.89 12.83 4.45
C GLY A 9 -7.15 12.76 2.95
N THR A 10 -8.43 12.76 2.56
CA THR A 10 -8.91 12.60 1.18
C THR A 10 -9.88 13.73 0.81
N ALA A 11 -10.57 13.62 -0.33
CA ALA A 11 -11.70 14.48 -0.70
C ALA A 11 -12.85 14.49 0.31
N ILE A 12 -12.97 13.47 1.17
CA ILE A 12 -14.00 13.40 2.20
C ILE A 12 -13.46 14.09 3.46
N PRO A 13 -14.06 15.22 3.90
CA PRO A 13 -13.53 15.99 5.02
C PRO A 13 -13.56 15.21 6.34
N VAL A 14 -12.44 15.25 7.05
CA VAL A 14 -12.33 14.81 8.46
C VAL A 14 -11.68 15.94 9.24
N ALA A 15 -12.18 16.21 10.45
CA ALA A 15 -11.85 17.43 11.19
C ALA A 15 -10.34 17.62 11.45
N ASP A 16 -9.60 16.52 11.62
CA ASP A 16 -8.19 16.49 11.98
C ASP A 16 -7.26 16.10 10.82
N ARG A 17 -7.80 15.97 9.59
CA ARG A 17 -7.03 15.57 8.41
C ARG A 17 -7.38 16.42 7.18
N GLY A 18 -6.43 17.23 6.74
CA GLY A 18 -6.48 17.93 5.47
C GLY A 18 -6.22 16.99 4.29
N PRO A 19 -6.74 17.29 3.09
CA PRO A 19 -6.43 16.53 1.88
C PRO A 19 -4.92 16.49 1.55
N THR A 20 -4.52 15.56 0.70
CA THR A 20 -3.11 15.22 0.41
C THR A 20 -2.23 16.44 0.13
N SER A 21 -1.18 16.57 0.95
CA SER A 21 -0.01 17.38 0.62
C SER A 21 1.20 16.97 1.45
N ILE A 22 2.37 16.87 0.81
CA ILE A 22 3.62 16.43 1.44
C ILE A 22 4.72 17.43 1.12
N TRP A 23 5.41 17.92 2.15
CA TRP A 23 6.55 18.82 1.99
C TRP A 23 7.86 18.07 2.22
N VAL A 24 8.72 18.07 1.21
CA VAL A 24 10.05 17.44 1.23
C VAL A 24 11.12 18.52 1.22
N LYS A 25 12.08 18.43 2.14
CA LYS A 25 13.24 19.32 2.25
C LYS A 25 14.53 18.52 2.27
N ASN A 26 15.45 18.86 1.36
CA ASN A 26 16.80 18.33 1.37
C ASN A 26 17.81 19.49 1.25
N GLY A 27 18.43 19.87 2.38
CA GLY A 27 19.24 21.08 2.46
C GLY A 27 18.43 22.35 2.15
N ASP A 28 18.85 23.05 1.09
CA ASP A 28 18.24 24.27 0.55
C ASP A 28 17.14 24.00 -0.49
N THR A 29 16.96 22.74 -0.90
CA THR A 29 15.97 22.32 -1.89
C THR A 29 14.66 21.94 -1.21
N GLN A 30 13.55 22.53 -1.67
CA GLN A 30 12.21 22.27 -1.16
C GLN A 30 11.23 21.87 -2.27
N LEU A 31 10.54 20.76 -2.09
CA LEU A 31 9.51 20.24 -2.99
C LEU A 31 8.19 20.09 -2.22
N LEU A 32 7.10 20.60 -2.78
CA LEU A 32 5.75 20.30 -2.33
C LEU A 32 5.15 19.26 -3.27
N ILE A 33 4.60 18.17 -2.73
CA ILE A 33 3.93 17.12 -3.50
C ILE A 33 2.45 17.22 -3.19
N ASP A 34 1.66 17.49 -4.23
CA ASP A 34 0.23 17.80 -4.18
C ASP A 34 -0.09 19.00 -3.25
N CYS A 35 -1.28 19.57 -3.46
CA CYS A 35 -1.72 20.82 -2.88
C CYS A 35 -3.24 20.80 -2.68
N GLY A 36 -3.72 19.86 -1.88
CA GLY A 36 -5.12 19.76 -1.46
C GLY A 36 -5.61 20.91 -0.58
N SER A 37 -6.90 20.93 -0.23
CA SER A 37 -7.53 22.11 0.38
C SER A 37 -6.97 22.44 1.78
N GLY A 38 -6.63 23.71 1.98
CA GLY A 38 -6.00 24.20 3.21
C GLY A 38 -4.52 23.77 3.39
N THR A 39 -3.87 23.32 2.33
CA THR A 39 -2.41 23.09 2.30
C THR A 39 -1.66 24.35 2.69
N LEU A 40 -2.05 25.52 2.20
CA LEU A 40 -1.31 26.77 2.44
C LEU A 40 -1.20 27.12 3.93
N GLN A 41 -2.33 27.07 4.64
CA GLN A 41 -2.39 27.40 6.07
C GLN A 41 -1.60 26.39 6.88
N ARG A 42 -1.75 25.08 6.59
CA ARG A 42 -1.03 24.01 7.29
C ARG A 42 0.47 24.01 7.00
N PHE A 43 0.87 24.34 5.78
CA PHE A 43 2.26 24.50 5.38
C PHE A 43 2.95 25.60 6.19
N VAL A 44 2.32 26.78 6.30
CA VAL A 44 2.83 27.88 7.12
C VAL A 44 2.83 27.50 8.61
N ALA A 45 1.77 26.85 9.10
CA ALA A 45 1.71 26.37 10.48
C ALA A 45 2.81 25.35 10.82
N ALA A 46 3.25 24.55 9.85
CA ALA A 46 4.37 23.63 9.98
C ALA A 46 5.75 24.31 9.89
N GLY A 47 5.80 25.65 9.82
CA GLY A 47 7.03 26.44 9.71
C GLY A 47 7.56 26.60 8.28
N GLY A 48 6.73 26.31 7.27
CA GLY A 48 7.05 26.49 5.87
C GLY A 48 6.98 27.94 5.43
N ASP A 49 7.86 28.33 4.51
CA ASP A 49 7.84 29.61 3.81
C ASP A 49 7.62 29.36 2.31
N LEU A 50 6.49 29.82 1.79
CA LEU A 50 6.10 29.63 0.38
C LEU A 50 7.15 30.21 -0.58
N THR A 51 7.85 31.28 -0.18
CA THR A 51 8.89 31.92 -1.01
C THR A 51 10.12 31.03 -1.20
N GLN A 52 10.29 30.00 -0.38
CA GLN A 52 11.44 29.11 -0.39
C GLN A 52 11.23 27.81 -1.20
N LEU A 53 9.98 27.50 -1.59
CA LEU A 53 9.68 26.33 -2.43
C LEU A 53 10.46 26.38 -3.75
N ASP A 54 11.14 25.32 -4.14
CA ASP A 54 11.83 25.22 -5.44
C ASP A 54 10.97 24.56 -6.50
N GLY A 55 10.14 23.61 -6.07
CA GLY A 55 9.24 22.91 -6.96
C GLY A 55 7.97 22.42 -6.33
N ILE A 56 7.02 22.11 -7.20
CA ILE A 56 5.73 21.51 -6.89
C ILE A 56 5.58 20.29 -7.79
N TRP A 57 5.22 19.15 -7.23
CA TRP A 57 4.82 17.95 -7.96
C TRP A 57 3.31 17.81 -7.88
N LEU A 58 2.63 17.73 -9.02
CA LEU A 58 1.20 17.44 -9.09
C LEU A 58 1.02 16.02 -9.66
N SER A 59 0.52 15.10 -8.84
CA SER A 59 0.39 13.69 -9.18
C SER A 59 -0.71 13.43 -10.21
N HIS A 60 -1.91 13.99 -9.99
CA HIS A 60 -3.08 13.85 -10.85
C HIS A 60 -4.14 14.94 -10.56
N ALA A 61 -5.25 14.92 -11.31
CA ALA A 61 -6.20 16.03 -11.38
C ALA A 61 -7.42 15.93 -10.43
N HIS A 62 -7.34 15.18 -9.33
CA HIS A 62 -8.40 15.18 -8.31
C HIS A 62 -8.28 16.38 -7.37
N LEU A 63 -9.43 16.93 -6.95
CA LEU A 63 -9.49 18.21 -6.24
C LEU A 63 -8.79 18.17 -4.88
N ASP A 64 -8.84 17.05 -4.18
CA ASP A 64 -8.11 16.79 -2.94
C ASP A 64 -6.59 16.79 -3.09
N HIS A 65 -6.07 16.82 -4.32
CA HIS A 65 -4.63 16.93 -4.61
C HIS A 65 -4.25 18.28 -5.23
N ILE A 66 -5.18 19.10 -5.71
CA ILE A 66 -4.85 20.31 -6.50
C ILE A 66 -5.62 21.56 -6.10
N SER A 67 -6.60 21.49 -5.21
CA SER A 67 -7.54 22.61 -4.98
C SER A 67 -6.88 23.89 -4.47
N ASP A 68 -5.80 23.80 -3.69
CA ASP A 68 -5.07 24.98 -3.19
C ASP A 68 -3.99 25.46 -4.16
N PHE A 69 -3.69 24.71 -5.22
CA PHE A 69 -2.63 25.07 -6.16
C PHE A 69 -2.83 26.46 -6.82
N PRO A 70 -4.03 26.85 -7.28
CA PRO A 70 -4.26 28.19 -7.82
C PRO A 70 -4.07 29.27 -6.73
N SER A 71 -4.56 29.02 -5.52
CA SER A 71 -4.37 29.92 -4.37
C SER A 71 -2.90 30.07 -4.00
N LEU A 72 -2.11 29.01 -4.14
CA LEU A 72 -0.67 29.01 -3.92
C LEU A 72 0.01 29.94 -4.91
N LEU A 73 -0.28 29.78 -6.22
CA LEU A 73 0.29 30.62 -7.26
C LEU A 73 -0.12 32.09 -7.07
N PHE A 74 -1.38 32.36 -6.74
CA PHE A 74 -1.85 33.71 -6.45
C PHE A 74 -1.14 34.31 -5.23
N SER A 75 -0.98 33.56 -4.14
CA SER A 75 -0.25 34.00 -2.95
C SER A 75 1.19 34.36 -3.28
N LEU A 76 1.89 33.54 -4.07
CA LEU A 76 3.24 33.83 -4.53
C LEU A 76 3.32 35.05 -5.44
N LYS A 77 2.33 35.26 -6.32
CA LYS A 77 2.25 36.48 -7.14
C LYS A 77 2.09 37.72 -6.24
N VAL A 78 1.20 37.66 -5.25
CA VAL A 78 0.96 38.78 -4.31
C VAL A 78 2.19 39.10 -3.46
N LEU A 79 2.93 38.07 -3.03
CA LEU A 79 4.21 38.24 -2.33
C LEU A 79 5.28 38.91 -3.23
N GLY A 80 5.15 38.76 -4.56
CA GLY A 80 5.95 39.45 -5.56
C GLY A 80 7.44 39.35 -5.28
N LYS A 81 8.11 40.51 -5.22
CA LYS A 81 9.56 40.64 -4.98
C LYS A 81 10.08 39.99 -3.70
N ALA A 82 9.24 39.57 -2.75
CA ALA A 82 9.70 38.80 -1.60
C ALA A 82 10.27 37.43 -2.01
N ARG A 83 9.77 36.85 -3.10
CA ARG A 83 10.34 35.64 -3.69
C ARG A 83 11.40 35.98 -4.72
N LYS A 84 12.58 35.35 -4.59
CA LYS A 84 13.69 35.49 -5.55
C LYS A 84 14.01 34.22 -6.34
N LYS A 85 13.54 33.06 -5.87
CA LYS A 85 13.85 31.75 -6.46
C LYS A 85 12.90 31.42 -7.61
N PRO A 86 13.38 30.78 -8.70
CA PRO A 86 12.49 30.21 -9.72
C PRO A 86 11.60 29.13 -9.08
N LEU A 87 10.39 28.93 -9.61
CA LEU A 87 9.48 27.86 -9.20
C LEU A 87 9.23 26.91 -10.37
N ARG A 88 9.38 25.61 -10.12
CA ARG A 88 9.17 24.56 -11.12
C ARG A 88 7.97 23.70 -10.75
N VAL A 89 6.94 23.69 -11.58
CA VAL A 89 5.79 22.80 -11.44
C VAL A 89 6.04 21.58 -12.32
N PHE A 90 6.10 20.40 -11.72
CA PHE A 90 6.21 19.11 -12.38
C PHE A 90 4.85 18.44 -12.38
N HIS A 91 4.42 17.92 -13.52
CA HIS A 91 3.11 17.31 -13.66
C HIS A 91 3.09 16.28 -14.78
N SER A 92 2.09 15.40 -14.80
CA SER A 92 1.87 14.48 -15.92
C SER A 92 1.24 15.19 -17.13
N LYS A 93 1.25 14.54 -18.30
CA LYS A 93 0.58 15.06 -19.50
C LYS A 93 -0.94 15.24 -19.31
N GLY A 94 -1.60 14.46 -18.46
CA GLY A 94 -3.04 14.63 -18.23
C GLY A 94 -3.41 15.87 -17.44
N MET A 95 -2.45 16.49 -16.75
CA MET A 95 -2.65 17.76 -16.06
C MET A 95 -2.74 18.96 -17.00
N THR A 96 -2.36 18.82 -18.29
CA THR A 96 -2.32 19.94 -19.24
C THR A 96 -3.67 20.64 -19.36
N ARG A 97 -4.78 19.88 -19.46
CA ARG A 97 -6.13 20.48 -19.56
C ARG A 97 -6.49 21.32 -18.33
N TYR A 98 -6.10 20.87 -17.13
CA TYR A 98 -6.33 21.62 -15.90
C TYR A 98 -5.51 22.91 -15.89
N LEU A 99 -4.22 22.84 -16.23
CA LEU A 99 -3.32 23.99 -16.24
C LEU A 99 -3.73 25.03 -17.30
N ASP A 100 -4.11 24.59 -18.49
CA ASP A 100 -4.65 25.45 -19.54
C ASP A 100 -5.96 26.12 -19.09
N GLY A 101 -6.82 25.37 -18.40
CA GLY A 101 -8.04 25.88 -17.79
C GLY A 101 -7.76 26.98 -16.76
N LEU A 102 -6.83 26.75 -15.83
CA LEU A 102 -6.40 27.77 -14.86
C LEU A 102 -5.87 29.02 -15.54
N ARG A 103 -5.05 28.86 -16.58
CA ARG A 103 -4.52 29.97 -17.35
C ARG A 103 -5.62 30.75 -18.07
N ALA A 104 -6.59 30.05 -18.66
CA ALA A 104 -7.72 30.67 -19.32
C ALA A 104 -8.64 31.41 -18.33
N THR A 105 -8.87 30.85 -17.14
CA THR A 105 -9.76 31.42 -16.13
C THR A 105 -9.14 32.59 -15.38
N PHE A 106 -7.88 32.45 -14.94
CA PHE A 106 -7.24 33.41 -14.04
C PHE A 106 -6.15 34.26 -14.73
N GLY A 107 -5.60 33.79 -15.84
CA GLY A 107 -4.60 34.50 -16.64
C GLY A 107 -3.49 35.10 -15.81
N LYS A 108 -3.30 36.42 -15.97
CA LYS A 108 -2.25 37.19 -15.28
C LYS A 108 -2.28 37.05 -13.76
N TRP A 109 -3.38 36.67 -13.13
CA TRP A 109 -3.44 36.52 -11.66
C TRP A 109 -2.60 35.35 -11.13
N LEU A 110 -2.29 34.35 -11.96
CA LEU A 110 -1.43 33.22 -11.55
C LEU A 110 -0.03 33.25 -12.18
N GLU A 111 0.23 34.20 -13.09
CA GLU A 111 1.52 34.38 -13.74
C GLU A 111 2.35 35.44 -13.02
N PRO A 112 3.47 35.07 -12.36
CA PRO A 112 4.33 36.03 -11.67
C PRO A 112 5.20 36.82 -12.65
N GLU A 113 5.47 38.08 -12.31
CA GLU A 113 6.37 38.97 -13.06
C GLU A 113 7.76 39.08 -12.41
N ASP A 114 7.84 38.85 -11.09
CA ASP A 114 9.06 39.05 -10.29
C ASP A 114 9.96 37.81 -10.19
N PHE A 115 9.49 36.64 -10.62
CA PHE A 115 10.26 35.39 -10.62
C PHE A 115 9.83 34.45 -11.74
N GLN A 116 10.73 33.54 -12.13
CA GLN A 116 10.45 32.57 -13.19
C GLN A 116 9.55 31.43 -12.68
N LEU A 117 8.40 31.23 -13.32
CA LEU A 117 7.53 30.06 -13.14
C LEU A 117 7.62 29.18 -14.39
N THR A 118 7.89 27.88 -14.20
CA THR A 118 7.95 26.91 -15.32
C THR A 118 7.07 25.71 -15.06
N TYR A 119 6.36 25.26 -16.09
CA TYR A 119 5.59 24.01 -16.09
C TYR A 119 6.38 22.95 -16.86
N ASN A 120 6.64 21.83 -16.21
CA ASN A 120 7.52 20.75 -16.67
C ASN A 120 6.67 19.47 -16.76
N THR A 121 6.19 19.17 -17.96
CA THR A 121 5.47 17.91 -18.21
C THR A 121 6.46 16.74 -18.14
N LEU A 122 6.20 15.78 -17.26
CA LEU A 122 6.99 14.57 -17.10
C LEU A 122 6.20 13.34 -17.57
N ALA A 123 6.95 12.31 -17.95
CA ALA A 123 6.46 10.99 -18.30
C ALA A 123 7.20 9.94 -17.47
N ALA A 124 6.57 8.78 -17.27
CA ALA A 124 7.21 7.66 -16.59
C ALA A 124 8.57 7.31 -17.25
N GLY A 125 9.56 6.97 -16.42
CA GLY A 125 10.92 6.64 -16.89
C GLY A 125 11.77 7.83 -17.34
N HIS A 126 11.24 9.06 -17.36
CA HIS A 126 11.97 10.27 -17.73
C HIS A 126 12.27 11.11 -16.49
N PRO A 127 13.45 10.94 -15.87
CA PRO A 127 13.78 11.61 -14.63
C PRO A 127 14.00 13.11 -14.82
N ALA A 128 13.73 13.87 -13.76
CA ALA A 128 14.06 15.29 -13.66
C ALA A 128 14.90 15.55 -12.41
N SER A 129 15.64 16.65 -12.41
CA SER A 129 16.39 17.12 -11.23
C SER A 129 15.79 18.40 -10.70
N LEU A 130 15.72 18.52 -9.38
CA LEU A 130 15.35 19.72 -8.65
C LEU A 130 16.37 19.90 -7.52
N GLY A 131 17.36 20.78 -7.71
CA GLY A 131 18.42 20.99 -6.72
C GLY A 131 19.08 19.68 -6.29
N ARG A 132 18.97 19.36 -5.00
CA ARG A 132 19.53 18.14 -4.38
C ARG A 132 18.63 16.90 -4.48
N LEU A 133 17.57 16.95 -5.28
CA LEU A 133 16.60 15.87 -5.46
C LEU A 133 16.59 15.41 -6.93
N LYS A 134 16.64 14.09 -7.13
CA LYS A 134 16.35 13.44 -8.40
C LYS A 134 14.94 12.86 -8.34
N LEU A 135 14.07 13.31 -9.23
CA LEU A 135 12.67 12.90 -9.33
C LEU A 135 12.55 11.87 -10.46
N LYS A 136 12.08 10.67 -10.15
CA LYS A 136 11.84 9.58 -11.10
C LYS A 136 10.34 9.28 -11.17
N PRO A 137 9.63 9.82 -12.16
CA PRO A 137 8.21 9.53 -12.38
C PRO A 137 7.99 8.05 -12.71
N PHE A 138 6.91 7.46 -12.21
CA PHE A 138 6.46 6.12 -12.57
C PHE A 138 4.92 6.06 -12.67
N GLU A 139 4.43 5.12 -13.47
CA GLU A 139 2.99 4.89 -13.64
C GLU A 139 2.37 4.27 -12.39
N VAL A 140 1.15 4.65 -12.08
CA VAL A 140 0.35 4.11 -10.98
C VAL A 140 -0.99 3.62 -11.48
N ALA A 141 -1.64 2.71 -10.75
CA ALA A 141 -2.92 2.14 -11.16
C ALA A 141 -4.06 2.97 -10.57
N HIS A 142 -4.35 4.15 -11.13
CA HIS A 142 -5.44 5.02 -10.67
C HIS A 142 -6.19 5.65 -11.85
N HIS A 143 -5.62 6.68 -12.47
CA HIS A 143 -6.04 7.22 -13.77
C HIS A 143 -4.90 7.13 -14.78
N GLU A 144 -5.21 7.11 -16.08
CA GLU A 144 -4.21 7.00 -17.17
C GLU A 144 -3.10 8.06 -17.10
N SER A 145 -3.37 9.19 -16.44
CA SER A 145 -2.41 10.27 -16.28
C SER A 145 -1.83 10.43 -14.87
N SER A 146 -2.19 9.55 -13.92
CA SER A 146 -1.63 9.60 -12.58
C SER A 146 -0.18 9.15 -12.60
N LEU A 147 0.70 9.91 -11.94
CA LEU A 147 2.11 9.55 -11.78
C LEU A 147 2.52 9.59 -10.30
N GLY A 148 3.16 8.51 -9.88
CA GLY A 148 3.96 8.48 -8.67
C GLY A 148 5.36 9.06 -8.91
N VAL A 149 6.06 9.41 -7.83
CA VAL A 149 7.44 9.87 -7.86
C VAL A 149 8.33 9.09 -6.89
N ARG A 150 9.42 8.53 -7.42
CA ARG A 150 10.56 8.07 -6.63
C ARG A 150 11.58 9.19 -6.54
N ILE A 151 11.87 9.63 -5.31
CA ILE A 151 12.72 10.77 -5.01
C ILE A 151 14.02 10.23 -4.39
N GLU A 152 15.14 10.55 -5.01
CA GLU A 152 16.47 10.21 -4.51
C GLU A 152 17.18 11.50 -4.09
N SER A 153 17.70 11.54 -2.86
CA SER A 153 18.50 12.65 -2.36
C SER A 153 19.93 12.60 -2.93
N ASN A 154 20.65 13.71 -2.84
CA ASN A 154 22.07 13.77 -3.23
C ASN A 154 23.00 12.92 -2.33
N THR A 155 22.53 12.51 -1.15
CA THR A 155 23.23 11.59 -0.23
C THR A 155 22.73 10.15 -0.36
N GLY A 156 21.76 9.92 -1.25
CA GLY A 156 21.32 8.60 -1.71
C GLY A 156 20.04 8.09 -1.04
N GLU A 157 19.46 8.78 -0.05
CA GLU A 157 18.20 8.32 0.56
C GLU A 157 17.06 8.32 -0.46
N VAL A 158 16.15 7.35 -0.32
CA VAL A 158 15.07 7.11 -1.27
C VAL A 158 13.70 7.22 -0.59
N LEU A 159 12.89 8.16 -1.06
CA LEU A 159 11.48 8.29 -0.71
C LEU A 159 10.62 7.98 -1.94
N VAL A 160 9.58 7.17 -1.76
CA VAL A 160 8.58 6.90 -2.81
C VAL A 160 7.24 7.48 -2.39
N VAL A 161 6.63 8.27 -3.28
CA VAL A 161 5.30 8.84 -3.11
C VAL A 161 4.48 8.54 -4.37
N PRO A 162 3.70 7.46 -4.38
CA PRO A 162 2.84 7.12 -5.51
C PRO A 162 1.59 7.99 -5.61
N SER A 163 1.19 8.66 -4.53
CA SER A 163 -0.14 9.26 -4.39
C SER A 163 -1.21 8.16 -4.48
N ASP A 164 -2.38 8.46 -5.05
CA ASP A 164 -3.48 7.53 -5.24
C ASP A 164 -3.13 6.43 -6.26
N THR A 165 -3.34 5.17 -5.86
CA THR A 165 -3.01 4.00 -6.67
C THR A 165 -3.64 2.74 -6.10
N GLY A 166 -4.03 1.81 -6.98
CA GLY A 166 -4.11 0.39 -6.66
C GLY A 166 -2.74 -0.29 -6.72
N LEU A 167 -2.67 -1.54 -6.32
CA LEU A 167 -1.43 -2.32 -6.40
C LEU A 167 -1.05 -2.58 -7.86
N CYS A 168 0.20 -2.28 -8.23
CA CYS A 168 0.71 -2.54 -9.58
C CYS A 168 2.22 -2.81 -9.61
N GLN A 169 2.71 -3.43 -10.68
CA GLN A 169 4.12 -3.77 -10.82
C GLN A 169 5.06 -2.55 -10.83
N PRO A 170 4.76 -1.44 -11.52
CA PRO A 170 5.60 -0.24 -11.48
C PRO A 170 5.78 0.34 -10.07
N LEU A 171 4.73 0.28 -9.23
CA LEU A 171 4.80 0.67 -7.81
C LEU A 171 5.78 -0.23 -7.05
N ILE A 172 5.62 -1.56 -7.14
CA ILE A 172 6.50 -2.52 -6.45
C ILE A 172 7.96 -2.31 -6.87
N SER A 173 8.23 -2.20 -8.18
CA SER A 173 9.57 -1.94 -8.71
C SER A 173 10.13 -0.59 -8.25
N SER A 174 9.29 0.44 -8.14
CA SER A 174 9.71 1.76 -7.65
C SER A 174 9.95 1.79 -6.15
N CYS A 175 9.31 0.92 -5.38
CA CYS A 175 9.56 0.72 -3.95
C CYS A 175 10.77 -0.18 -3.65
N ALA A 176 11.33 -0.86 -4.66
CA ALA A 176 12.46 -1.77 -4.48
C ALA A 176 13.60 -1.07 -3.71
N GLU A 177 13.92 -1.65 -2.54
CA GLU A 177 14.95 -1.18 -1.60
C GLU A 177 14.84 0.29 -1.18
N ALA A 178 13.66 0.92 -1.33
CA ALA A 178 13.45 2.29 -0.90
C ALA A 178 13.55 2.40 0.63
N ASP A 179 14.07 3.53 1.12
CA ASP A 179 14.18 3.77 2.57
C ASP A 179 12.80 4.06 3.19
N CYS A 180 11.92 4.72 2.43
CA CYS A 180 10.55 4.98 2.87
C CYS A 180 9.59 5.03 1.67
N VAL A 181 8.38 4.51 1.86
CA VAL A 181 7.22 4.82 1.01
C VAL A 181 6.14 5.49 1.83
N VAL A 182 5.56 6.58 1.32
CA VAL A 182 4.33 7.19 1.85
C VAL A 182 3.20 6.78 0.90
N ILE A 183 2.39 5.80 1.29
CA ILE A 183 1.42 5.10 0.44
C ILE A 183 0.00 5.28 0.97
N GLU A 184 -0.97 5.39 0.07
CA GLU A 184 -2.38 5.40 0.44
C GLU A 184 -2.86 4.05 1.02
N CYS A 185 -3.91 4.09 1.83
CA CYS A 185 -4.73 2.93 2.16
C CYS A 185 -6.17 3.42 2.30
N SER A 186 -6.78 3.78 1.17
CA SER A 186 -8.07 4.45 1.18
C SER A 186 -9.19 3.56 1.70
N THR A 187 -9.09 2.24 1.50
CA THR A 187 -10.18 1.27 1.73
C THR A 187 -9.85 0.18 2.75
N THR A 188 -10.85 -0.65 3.08
CA THR A 188 -10.70 -1.86 3.88
C THR A 188 -10.63 -3.10 2.98
N ASP A 189 -10.16 -4.23 3.52
CA ASP A 189 -10.13 -5.50 2.77
C ASP A 189 -11.55 -5.98 2.36
N ASP A 190 -12.56 -5.63 3.15
CA ASP A 190 -13.96 -6.03 2.95
C ASP A 190 -14.68 -5.16 1.91
N ASN A 191 -14.19 -3.94 1.67
CA ASN A 191 -14.78 -2.97 0.76
C ASN A 191 -13.70 -2.36 -0.17
N PRO A 192 -13.08 -3.17 -1.05
CA PRO A 192 -12.03 -2.68 -1.94
C PRO A 192 -12.59 -1.73 -3.01
N LEU A 193 -11.77 -0.77 -3.43
CA LEU A 193 -12.09 0.16 -4.51
C LEU A 193 -11.01 0.11 -5.60
N ASP A 194 -11.43 -0.11 -6.84
CA ASP A 194 -10.52 -0.07 -7.99
C ASP A 194 -9.79 1.28 -8.04
N GLY A 195 -8.47 1.23 -8.21
CA GLY A 195 -7.64 2.42 -8.23
C GLY A 195 -7.10 2.85 -6.87
N HIS A 196 -7.40 2.12 -5.80
CA HIS A 196 -6.94 2.41 -4.43
C HIS A 196 -6.42 1.18 -3.71
N MET A 197 -5.63 1.38 -2.63
CA MET A 197 -5.08 0.32 -1.81
C MET A 197 -6.01 -0.06 -0.66
N ASN A 198 -5.88 -1.32 -0.21
CA ASN A 198 -6.42 -1.84 1.04
C ASN A 198 -5.27 -2.40 1.91
N PRO A 199 -5.54 -2.84 3.16
CA PRO A 199 -4.50 -3.38 4.05
C PRO A 199 -3.71 -4.55 3.46
N THR A 200 -4.37 -5.48 2.77
CA THR A 200 -3.72 -6.64 2.15
C THR A 200 -2.71 -6.20 1.09
N ASP A 201 -3.08 -5.22 0.26
CA ASP A 201 -2.20 -4.68 -0.78
C ASP A 201 -0.97 -3.98 -0.19
N VAL A 202 -1.15 -3.21 0.90
CA VAL A 202 -0.03 -2.53 1.58
C VAL A 202 0.94 -3.53 2.22
N ILE A 203 0.43 -4.59 2.84
CA ILE A 203 1.26 -5.67 3.41
C ILE A 203 2.08 -6.33 2.28
N TYR A 204 1.41 -6.71 1.20
CA TYR A 204 2.07 -7.34 0.05
C TYR A 204 3.12 -6.43 -0.59
N LEU A 205 2.85 -5.13 -0.74
CA LEU A 205 3.83 -4.16 -1.22
C LEU A 205 5.10 -4.18 -0.36
N GLY A 206 4.94 -4.22 0.97
CA GLY A 206 6.06 -4.30 1.91
C GLY A 206 6.92 -5.55 1.68
N GLU A 207 6.28 -6.72 1.61
CA GLU A 207 6.93 -8.02 1.39
C GLU A 207 7.61 -8.10 0.01
N ALA A 208 6.92 -7.66 -1.05
CA ALA A 208 7.38 -7.82 -2.42
C ALA A 208 8.47 -6.83 -2.84
N SER A 209 8.51 -5.64 -2.24
CA SER A 209 9.48 -4.59 -2.60
C SER A 209 10.73 -4.55 -1.71
N GLY A 210 10.64 -5.09 -0.48
CA GLY A 210 11.72 -4.97 0.50
C GLY A 210 11.98 -3.52 0.97
N VAL A 211 10.98 -2.63 0.82
CA VAL A 211 11.02 -1.26 1.34
C VAL A 211 11.29 -1.27 2.85
N ARG A 212 12.04 -0.28 3.36
CA ARG A 212 12.50 -0.28 4.75
C ARG A 212 11.48 0.29 5.74
N SER A 213 10.58 1.15 5.29
CA SER A 213 9.52 1.73 6.12
C SER A 213 8.32 2.13 5.26
N ILE A 214 7.12 1.91 5.79
CA ILE A 214 5.84 2.29 5.19
C ILE A 214 5.16 3.31 6.09
N ILE A 215 4.77 4.43 5.50
CA ILE A 215 3.90 5.42 6.13
C ILE A 215 2.57 5.40 5.38
N VAL A 216 1.50 5.00 6.07
CA VAL A 216 0.16 4.89 5.50
C VAL A 216 -0.57 6.21 5.64
N THR A 217 -1.09 6.74 4.54
CA THR A 217 -1.84 8.00 4.45
C THR A 217 -3.14 7.81 3.66
N HIS A 218 -3.88 8.89 3.40
CA HIS A 218 -5.00 8.93 2.45
C HIS A 218 -6.04 7.86 2.74
N GLN A 219 -6.58 7.87 3.96
CA GLN A 219 -7.58 6.90 4.42
C GLN A 219 -8.97 7.53 4.35
N PHE A 220 -9.95 6.84 3.75
CA PHE A 220 -11.34 7.25 3.90
C PHE A 220 -11.78 7.15 5.38
N PRO A 221 -12.81 7.91 5.81
CA PRO A 221 -13.26 7.91 7.20
C PRO A 221 -13.56 6.52 7.75
N GLU A 222 -14.20 5.67 6.95
CA GLU A 222 -14.47 4.27 7.31
C GLU A 222 -13.17 3.50 7.62
N THR A 223 -12.15 3.66 6.79
CA THR A 223 -10.87 2.97 6.93
C THR A 223 -10.11 3.43 8.18
N ILE A 224 -10.14 4.73 8.50
CA ILE A 224 -9.59 5.29 9.74
C ILE A 224 -10.23 4.59 10.95
N HIS A 225 -11.57 4.54 11.00
CA HIS A 225 -12.30 3.94 12.12
C HIS A 225 -12.17 2.41 12.20
N SER A 226 -11.85 1.75 11.09
CA SER A 226 -11.72 0.29 11.07
C SER A 226 -10.47 -0.22 11.81
N GLY A 227 -9.47 0.62 12.10
CA GLY A 227 -8.18 0.17 12.64
C GLY A 227 -7.30 -0.54 11.59
N ALA A 228 -7.49 -0.22 10.31
CA ALA A 228 -6.76 -0.79 9.17
C ALA A 228 -5.24 -0.77 9.37
N VAL A 229 -4.67 0.37 9.75
CA VAL A 229 -3.20 0.49 9.91
C VAL A 229 -2.68 -0.36 11.06
N GLY A 230 -3.47 -0.55 12.13
CA GLY A 230 -3.15 -1.51 13.18
C GLY A 230 -3.04 -2.95 12.66
N ARG A 231 -3.96 -3.36 11.78
CA ARG A 231 -3.90 -4.68 11.12
C ARG A 231 -2.69 -4.83 10.21
N ILE A 232 -2.36 -3.79 9.43
CA ILE A 232 -1.16 -3.78 8.57
C ILE A 232 0.09 -3.94 9.45
N ARG A 233 0.22 -3.12 10.49
CA ARG A 233 1.37 -3.13 11.41
C ARG A 233 1.58 -4.47 12.11
N ASN A 234 0.50 -5.18 12.46
CA ASN A 234 0.60 -6.49 13.12
C ASN A 234 0.95 -7.65 12.17
N ARG A 235 0.86 -7.44 10.86
CA ARG A 235 1.00 -8.49 9.83
C ARG A 235 2.17 -8.28 8.89
N ALA A 236 2.64 -7.05 8.73
CA ALA A 236 3.75 -6.71 7.86
C ALA A 236 5.09 -6.90 8.58
N ASP A 237 6.08 -7.47 7.89
CA ASP A 237 7.45 -7.62 8.41
C ASP A 237 8.28 -6.31 8.34
N VAL A 238 7.69 -5.27 7.75
CA VAL A 238 8.29 -3.93 7.63
C VAL A 238 7.71 -2.97 8.67
N ARG A 239 8.49 -1.95 9.07
CA ARG A 239 7.99 -0.88 9.95
C ARG A 239 6.83 -0.13 9.27
N VAL A 240 5.66 -0.13 9.91
CA VAL A 240 4.46 0.57 9.42
C VAL A 240 4.00 1.64 10.40
N VAL A 241 3.85 2.87 9.91
CA VAL A 241 3.39 4.03 10.69
C VAL A 241 2.14 4.62 10.04
N GLU A 242 1.19 5.04 10.86
CA GLU A 242 0.00 5.76 10.40
C GLU A 242 0.32 7.25 10.33
N ALA A 243 0.09 7.88 9.18
CA ALA A 243 0.31 9.30 8.98
C ALA A 243 -0.68 10.14 9.79
N THR A 244 -0.24 11.35 10.17
CA THR A 244 -1.09 12.41 10.73
C THR A 244 -0.64 13.74 10.15
N ASP A 245 -1.55 14.69 10.05
CA ASP A 245 -1.20 16.07 9.66
C ASP A 245 -0.13 16.63 10.61
N GLY A 246 0.83 17.35 10.03
CA GLY A 246 1.99 17.92 10.75
C GLY A 246 3.07 16.90 11.14
N MET A 247 2.92 15.61 10.81
CA MET A 247 3.94 14.60 11.10
C MET A 247 5.26 14.93 10.40
N GLN A 248 6.37 14.96 11.15
CA GLN A 248 7.72 15.22 10.66
C GLN A 248 8.67 14.06 10.90
N PHE A 249 9.39 13.66 9.86
CA PHE A 249 10.40 12.60 9.92
C PHE A 249 11.52 12.83 8.91
N GLU A 250 12.70 12.31 9.24
CA GLU A 250 13.83 12.26 8.34
C GLU A 250 13.89 10.88 7.70
N VAL A 251 13.89 10.84 6.37
CA VAL A 251 14.29 9.66 5.61
C VAL A 251 15.81 9.57 5.68
N ILE A 252 16.27 8.43 6.18
CA ILE A 252 17.67 8.06 6.34
C ILE A 252 17.92 6.74 5.61
N LYS A 253 19.19 6.40 5.38
CA LYS A 253 19.51 5.06 4.90
C LYS A 253 19.00 3.98 5.86
N GLY A 254 18.22 3.05 5.33
CA GLY A 254 17.63 1.95 6.08
C GLY A 254 16.29 2.26 6.75
N GLY A 255 15.67 3.44 6.56
CA GLY A 255 14.35 3.72 7.13
C GLY A 255 14.04 5.20 7.40
N VAL A 256 13.36 5.45 8.53
CA VAL A 256 12.94 6.80 8.96
C VAL A 256 13.23 7.07 10.44
N LEU A 257 13.52 8.33 10.78
CA LEU A 257 13.64 8.85 12.15
C LEU A 257 12.61 9.96 12.38
N PHE A 258 11.73 9.80 13.37
CA PHE A 258 10.72 10.81 13.68
C PHE A 258 11.27 11.89 14.62
N LYS A 259 11.03 13.17 14.31
CA LYS A 259 11.56 14.28 15.12
C LYS A 259 11.03 14.31 16.57
N ASN A 260 9.88 13.71 16.82
CA ASN A 260 9.25 13.64 18.15
C ASN A 260 9.49 12.31 18.87
N GLU A 261 10.26 11.37 18.29
CA GLU A 261 10.60 10.09 18.94
C GLU A 261 11.67 10.25 20.02
N SER A 262 12.54 11.27 19.98
CA SER A 262 13.58 11.46 21.01
C SER A 262 12.98 11.66 22.41
N VAL A 263 11.93 12.48 22.54
CA VAL A 263 11.30 12.79 23.85
C VAL A 263 10.43 11.63 24.34
N LYS A 264 9.72 10.94 23.45
CA LYS A 264 8.84 9.80 23.82
C LYS A 264 9.61 8.51 24.07
N ASN A 265 10.70 8.24 23.35
CA ASN A 265 11.52 7.05 23.57
C ASN A 265 12.37 7.17 24.83
N GLU A 266 12.84 8.36 25.19
CA GLU A 266 13.53 8.56 26.47
C GLU A 266 12.58 8.39 27.65
N SER A 267 11.39 8.97 27.57
CA SER A 267 10.34 8.79 28.60
C SER A 267 9.90 7.32 28.74
N ARG A 268 9.75 6.59 27.62
CA ARG A 268 9.41 5.15 27.62
C ARG A 268 10.58 4.27 28.08
N ARG A 269 11.82 4.62 27.75
CA ARG A 269 13.03 3.93 28.22
C ARG A 269 13.18 4.10 29.73
N LEU A 270 13.04 5.33 30.23
CA LEU A 270 13.08 5.64 31.67
C LEU A 270 11.93 4.94 32.42
N ALA A 271 10.70 4.96 31.89
CA ALA A 271 9.57 4.24 32.48
C ALA A 271 9.79 2.71 32.50
N ARG A 272 10.42 2.15 31.47
CA ARG A 272 10.74 0.71 31.40
C ARG A 272 11.88 0.34 32.33
N GLU A 273 12.90 1.18 32.48
CA GLU A 273 14.00 0.99 33.44
C GLU A 273 13.53 1.12 34.89
N GLU A 274 12.62 2.05 35.18
CA GLU A 274 11.97 2.21 36.47
C GLU A 274 11.10 0.98 36.81
N ALA A 275 10.29 0.51 35.86
CA ALA A 275 9.47 -0.69 36.02
C ALA A 275 10.33 -1.94 36.26
N LEU A 276 11.44 -2.10 35.51
CA LEU A 276 12.38 -3.21 35.73
C LEU A 276 13.05 -3.13 37.11
N ARG A 277 13.42 -1.92 37.56
CA ARG A 277 13.99 -1.71 38.91
C ARG A 277 12.99 -2.06 40.00
N GLN A 278 11.73 -1.68 39.85
CA GLN A 278 10.67 -2.01 40.80
C GLN A 278 10.36 -3.51 40.82
N GLU A 279 10.37 -4.17 39.65
CA GLU A 279 10.18 -5.62 39.53
C GLU A 279 11.37 -6.39 40.13
N MET A 280 12.61 -5.98 39.87
CA MET A 280 13.80 -6.57 40.50
C MET A 280 13.83 -6.33 42.02
N ALA A 281 13.44 -5.14 42.50
CA ALA A 281 13.33 -4.87 43.92
C ALA A 281 12.23 -5.71 44.59
N SER A 282 11.12 -5.96 43.90
CA SER A 282 10.05 -6.87 44.34
C SER A 282 10.54 -8.33 44.43
N LEU A 283 11.28 -8.80 43.42
CA LEU A 283 11.83 -10.16 43.41
C LEU A 283 12.90 -10.36 44.50
N MET A 284 13.73 -9.35 44.76
CA MET A 284 14.78 -9.41 45.79
C MET A 284 14.22 -9.30 47.22
N SER A 285 13.06 -8.64 47.41
CA SER A 285 12.37 -8.56 48.71
C SER A 285 11.51 -9.79 49.03
N GLN A 286 11.17 -10.61 48.03
CA GLN A 286 10.38 -11.84 48.22
C GLN A 286 11.20 -13.09 48.58
N GLY A 287 12.52 -12.97 48.74
CA GLY A 287 13.33 -14.02 49.37
C GLY A 287 13.25 -15.40 48.70
N ILE A 288 13.27 -15.45 47.37
CA ILE A 288 13.27 -16.72 46.63
C ILE A 288 14.73 -17.12 46.34
N GLY A 289 15.18 -18.18 47.00
CA GLY A 289 16.48 -18.81 46.81
C GLY A 289 16.66 -19.37 45.39
N ALA A 290 17.93 -19.58 45.03
CA ALA A 290 18.41 -20.06 43.73
C ALA A 290 17.49 -21.12 43.09
N PHE A 291 16.99 -20.82 41.90
CA PHE A 291 16.23 -21.76 41.08
C PHE A 291 17.19 -22.49 40.12
N GLU A 292 17.29 -23.80 40.29
CA GLU A 292 17.93 -24.70 39.32
C GLU A 292 17.12 -24.72 38.02
N GLY A 293 17.80 -24.63 36.87
CA GLY A 293 17.18 -24.55 35.56
C GLY A 293 16.45 -25.84 35.15
N PRO A 294 15.47 -25.77 34.23
CA PRO A 294 14.73 -26.96 33.80
C PRO A 294 15.59 -27.84 32.88
N THR A 295 15.67 -29.11 33.24
CA THR A 295 16.22 -30.22 32.45
C THR A 295 15.45 -30.42 31.14
N VAL A 296 16.20 -30.55 30.05
CA VAL A 296 15.73 -30.90 28.70
C VAL A 296 15.20 -32.35 28.72
N VAL A 297 13.96 -32.53 28.30
CA VAL A 297 13.37 -33.86 28.03
C VAL A 297 13.31 -34.04 26.51
N GLU A 298 14.03 -35.03 25.99
CA GLU A 298 14.00 -35.41 24.57
C GLU A 298 12.66 -36.10 24.22
N PRO A 299 12.12 -35.88 23.00
CA PRO A 299 10.89 -36.54 22.58
C PRO A 299 11.16 -37.94 22.01
N THR A 300 10.49 -38.96 22.58
CA THR A 300 10.34 -40.30 21.98
C THR A 300 9.29 -40.31 20.86
N PRO A 301 9.45 -41.16 19.83
CA PRO A 301 8.64 -41.13 18.61
C PRO A 301 7.32 -41.90 18.78
N SER A 302 6.21 -41.25 18.44
CA SER A 302 4.87 -41.85 18.39
C SER A 302 4.39 -42.03 16.95
N SER A 303 3.78 -43.19 16.73
CA SER A 303 3.53 -43.85 15.46
C SER A 303 2.17 -43.53 14.80
N LYS A 304 2.17 -43.65 13.46
CA LYS A 304 1.04 -43.98 12.55
C LYS A 304 -0.07 -42.93 12.34
N ALA A 305 0.04 -42.22 11.22
CA ALA A 305 -1.07 -41.57 10.53
C ALA A 305 -1.89 -42.60 9.71
N PRO A 306 -3.21 -42.44 9.58
CA PRO A 306 -4.04 -43.29 8.73
C PRO A 306 -3.83 -42.93 7.25
N THR A 307 -3.71 -43.96 6.44
CA THR A 307 -3.63 -43.91 4.97
C THR A 307 -4.96 -43.43 4.37
N SER A 308 -4.95 -42.29 3.67
CA SER A 308 -6.01 -41.91 2.74
C SER A 308 -5.50 -41.99 1.29
N SER A 309 -6.29 -42.68 0.48
CA SER A 309 -6.09 -43.00 -0.95
C SER A 309 -5.57 -41.84 -1.80
N LYS A 310 -4.47 -42.08 -2.51
CA LYS A 310 -3.95 -41.23 -3.58
C LYS A 310 -4.99 -41.12 -4.70
N GLY A 311 -5.56 -39.94 -4.90
CA GLY A 311 -6.28 -39.60 -6.14
C GLY A 311 -5.28 -39.59 -7.30
N ALA A 312 -5.63 -40.29 -8.38
CA ALA A 312 -4.82 -40.40 -9.59
C ALA A 312 -4.59 -39.02 -10.22
N ARG A 313 -3.36 -38.80 -10.71
CA ARG A 313 -2.94 -37.56 -11.37
C ARG A 313 -3.65 -37.40 -12.70
N ARG A 314 -4.14 -36.19 -12.97
CA ARG A 314 -4.67 -35.82 -14.28
C ARG A 314 -3.55 -35.20 -15.11
N GLU A 315 -3.15 -35.87 -16.18
CA GLU A 315 -2.03 -35.44 -17.05
C GLU A 315 -2.46 -34.39 -18.10
N THR A 316 -3.77 -34.17 -18.28
CA THR A 316 -4.34 -33.25 -19.27
C THR A 316 -5.02 -32.04 -18.61
N LYS A 317 -4.90 -30.88 -19.27
CA LYS A 317 -5.61 -29.64 -18.88
C LYS A 317 -7.12 -29.82 -19.01
N TRP A 318 -7.86 -29.15 -18.15
CA TRP A 318 -9.32 -29.08 -18.21
C TRP A 318 -9.82 -28.42 -19.50
N THR A 319 -10.99 -28.81 -19.97
CA THR A 319 -11.73 -28.11 -21.03
C THR A 319 -12.90 -27.30 -20.46
N VAL A 320 -13.48 -26.40 -21.26
CA VAL A 320 -14.66 -25.59 -20.84
C VAL A 320 -15.86 -26.50 -20.56
N GLU A 321 -16.14 -27.46 -21.43
CA GLU A 321 -17.24 -28.41 -21.31
C GLU A 321 -17.14 -29.27 -20.03
N GLU A 322 -15.93 -29.64 -19.62
CA GLU A 322 -15.70 -30.38 -18.38
C GLU A 322 -15.96 -29.53 -17.13
N LEU A 323 -15.67 -28.23 -17.20
CA LEU A 323 -15.94 -27.31 -16.10
C LEU A 323 -17.44 -27.04 -15.90
N GLU A 324 -18.23 -27.05 -16.98
CA GLU A 324 -19.69 -26.88 -16.90
C GLU A 324 -20.37 -28.08 -16.25
N ASN A 325 -19.83 -29.27 -16.49
CA ASN A 325 -20.31 -30.52 -15.91
C ASN A 325 -19.71 -30.85 -14.54
N LEU A 326 -18.82 -29.99 -14.01
CA LEU A 326 -18.12 -30.22 -12.75
C LEU A 326 -19.11 -30.26 -11.57
N ARG A 327 -19.03 -31.29 -10.73
CA ARG A 327 -19.80 -31.41 -9.48
C ARG A 327 -18.89 -31.81 -8.33
N PRO A 328 -19.09 -31.24 -7.11
CA PRO A 328 -18.29 -31.59 -5.95
C PRO A 328 -18.58 -33.03 -5.52
N ASN A 329 -17.53 -33.78 -5.19
CA ASN A 329 -17.65 -35.09 -4.55
C ASN A 329 -17.89 -34.96 -3.03
N ARG A 330 -18.16 -36.07 -2.35
CA ARG A 330 -18.45 -36.10 -0.89
C ARG A 330 -17.37 -35.46 -0.01
N GLN A 331 -16.10 -35.50 -0.41
CA GLN A 331 -15.01 -34.84 0.33
C GLN A 331 -15.01 -33.33 0.09
N GLN A 332 -15.27 -32.90 -1.13
CA GLN A 332 -15.42 -31.50 -1.53
C GLN A 332 -16.66 -30.86 -0.88
N GLU A 333 -17.78 -31.59 -0.77
CA GLU A 333 -18.97 -31.12 -0.04
C GLU A 333 -18.69 -30.84 1.44
N ARG A 334 -17.81 -31.63 2.08
CA ARG A 334 -17.39 -31.37 3.46
C ARG A 334 -16.56 -30.10 3.57
N LEU A 335 -15.68 -29.85 2.61
CA LEU A 335 -14.88 -28.63 2.53
C LEU A 335 -15.78 -27.39 2.35
N LEU A 336 -16.80 -27.47 1.50
CA LEU A 336 -17.78 -26.40 1.32
C LEU A 336 -18.53 -26.10 2.63
N LYS A 337 -19.05 -27.13 3.32
CA LYS A 337 -19.70 -26.96 4.63
C LYS A 337 -18.77 -26.35 5.69
N GLN A 338 -17.49 -26.69 5.67
CA GLN A 338 -16.50 -26.08 6.56
C GLN A 338 -16.31 -24.59 6.25
N ALA A 339 -16.22 -24.22 4.97
CA ALA A 339 -16.07 -22.83 4.54
C ALA A 339 -17.35 -21.98 4.65
N GLU A 340 -18.53 -22.58 4.75
CA GLU A 340 -19.77 -21.89 5.11
C GLU A 340 -19.86 -21.62 6.63
N ARG A 341 -19.34 -22.56 7.44
CA ARG A 341 -19.41 -22.46 8.90
C ARG A 341 -18.47 -21.39 9.48
N TYR A 342 -17.39 -21.08 8.77
CA TYR A 342 -16.39 -20.11 9.19
C TYR A 342 -16.23 -19.02 8.12
N SER A 343 -16.07 -17.76 8.54
CA SER A 343 -15.69 -16.71 7.59
C SER A 343 -14.27 -16.99 7.07
N VAL A 344 -14.16 -17.46 5.83
CA VAL A 344 -12.88 -17.80 5.19
C VAL A 344 -12.33 -16.61 4.41
N PRO A 345 -11.00 -16.39 4.43
CA PRO A 345 -10.35 -15.40 3.58
C PRO A 345 -10.77 -15.58 2.12
N THR A 346 -11.10 -14.49 1.45
CA THR A 346 -11.64 -14.53 0.08
C THR A 346 -10.77 -13.69 -0.85
N LEU A 347 -10.26 -14.29 -1.92
CA LEU A 347 -9.57 -13.61 -3.01
C LEU A 347 -10.54 -13.39 -4.17
N ASN A 348 -10.77 -12.14 -4.56
CA ASN A 348 -11.63 -11.81 -5.70
C ASN A 348 -10.82 -11.49 -6.96
N LEU A 349 -10.92 -12.36 -7.97
CA LEU A 349 -10.21 -12.26 -9.24
C LEU A 349 -11.08 -11.71 -10.38
N ARG A 350 -12.28 -11.20 -10.08
CA ARG A 350 -13.15 -10.61 -11.11
C ARG A 350 -12.48 -9.39 -11.74
N GLY A 351 -12.66 -9.22 -13.05
CA GLY A 351 -12.13 -8.08 -13.80
C GLY A 351 -10.63 -8.15 -14.15
N ALA A 352 -9.86 -9.02 -13.49
CA ALA A 352 -8.44 -9.20 -13.75
C ALA A 352 -8.16 -9.82 -15.12
N THR A 353 -6.98 -9.53 -15.69
CA THR A 353 -6.44 -10.31 -16.81
C THR A 353 -5.93 -11.67 -16.28
N VAL A 354 -5.78 -12.68 -17.14
CA VAL A 354 -5.27 -13.99 -16.71
C VAL A 354 -3.89 -13.87 -16.03
N PRO A 355 -2.89 -13.16 -16.59
CA PRO A 355 -1.59 -13.00 -15.91
C PRO A 355 -1.69 -12.37 -14.52
N ASP A 356 -2.49 -11.30 -14.38
CA ASP A 356 -2.70 -10.63 -13.09
C ASP A 356 -3.41 -11.54 -12.08
N ALA A 357 -4.47 -12.22 -12.52
CA ALA A 357 -5.20 -13.17 -11.70
C ALA A 357 -4.28 -14.30 -11.19
N MET A 358 -3.37 -14.80 -12.04
CA MET A 358 -2.43 -15.86 -11.66
C MET A 358 -1.35 -15.36 -10.70
N ALA A 359 -0.86 -14.12 -10.84
CA ALA A 359 0.10 -13.53 -9.91
C ALA A 359 -0.53 -13.37 -8.51
N ARG A 360 -1.74 -12.78 -8.45
CA ARG A 360 -2.51 -12.58 -7.21
C ARG A 360 -2.87 -13.91 -6.54
N LEU A 361 -3.26 -14.91 -7.33
CA LEU A 361 -3.57 -16.26 -6.82
C LEU A 361 -2.35 -16.92 -6.18
N ASN A 362 -1.22 -16.96 -6.91
CA ASN A 362 0.03 -17.56 -6.41
C ASN A 362 0.48 -16.91 -5.08
N ALA A 363 0.45 -15.59 -5.01
CA ALA A 363 0.83 -14.85 -3.82
C ALA A 363 -0.11 -15.14 -2.64
N SER A 364 -1.42 -15.09 -2.89
CA SER A 364 -2.43 -15.29 -1.84
C SER A 364 -2.35 -16.69 -1.22
N VAL A 365 -2.23 -17.73 -2.06
CA VAL A 365 -2.18 -19.12 -1.57
C VAL A 365 -0.90 -19.39 -0.78
N LYS A 366 0.26 -18.89 -1.23
CA LYS A 366 1.52 -19.00 -0.47
C LYS A 366 1.42 -18.31 0.89
N THR A 367 0.82 -17.13 0.92
CA THR A 367 0.60 -16.35 2.14
C THR A 367 -0.33 -17.07 3.11
N TRP A 368 -1.45 -17.60 2.63
CA TRP A 368 -2.38 -18.40 3.43
C TRP A 368 -1.70 -19.64 4.01
N ALA A 369 -0.87 -20.34 3.21
CA ALA A 369 -0.13 -21.52 3.67
C ALA A 369 0.89 -21.18 4.77
N LEU A 370 1.60 -20.05 4.65
CA LEU A 370 2.52 -19.56 5.68
C LEU A 370 1.81 -19.17 6.98
N ARG A 371 0.59 -18.64 6.88
CA ARG A 371 -0.22 -18.17 8.01
C ARG A 371 -1.07 -19.28 8.67
N GLY A 372 -0.93 -20.53 8.24
CA GLY A 372 -1.72 -21.64 8.78
C GLY A 372 -3.21 -21.55 8.50
N VAL A 373 -3.63 -20.79 7.48
CA VAL A 373 -5.03 -20.76 7.03
C VAL A 373 -5.38 -22.15 6.51
N GLU A 374 -6.46 -22.74 7.00
CA GLU A 374 -6.87 -24.09 6.60
C GLU A 374 -7.79 -24.08 5.37
N CYS A 375 -8.61 -23.03 5.21
CA CYS A 375 -9.59 -22.90 4.15
C CYS A 375 -9.64 -21.45 3.64
N ALA A 376 -9.73 -21.28 2.32
CA ALA A 376 -9.88 -19.98 1.69
C ALA A 376 -10.78 -20.07 0.45
N ARG A 377 -11.37 -18.95 0.04
CA ARG A 377 -12.25 -18.85 -1.14
C ARG A 377 -11.58 -18.05 -2.24
N ILE A 378 -11.72 -18.51 -3.48
CA ILE A 378 -11.28 -17.80 -4.68
C ILE A 378 -12.53 -17.52 -5.50
N VAL A 379 -12.89 -16.25 -5.62
CA VAL A 379 -13.97 -15.80 -6.49
C VAL A 379 -13.41 -15.59 -7.89
N THR A 380 -13.91 -16.40 -8.82
CA THR A 380 -13.63 -16.29 -10.25
C THR A 380 -14.69 -15.40 -10.92
N GLY A 381 -14.34 -14.78 -12.03
CA GLY A 381 -15.24 -13.89 -12.78
C GLY A 381 -15.47 -14.35 -14.21
N LYS A 382 -16.45 -13.70 -14.86
CA LYS A 382 -16.49 -13.60 -16.34
C LYS A 382 -15.36 -12.63 -16.72
N GLY A 383 -14.23 -13.14 -17.20
CA GLY A 383 -13.09 -12.30 -17.59
C GLY A 383 -13.44 -11.41 -18.78
N LYS A 384 -12.91 -10.19 -18.84
CA LYS A 384 -13.04 -9.32 -20.02
C LYS A 384 -11.89 -9.58 -21.01
N ARG A 385 -12.18 -10.32 -22.08
CA ARG A 385 -11.98 -9.95 -23.50
C ARG A 385 -13.02 -10.73 -24.32
N SER A 386 -13.36 -10.19 -25.48
CA SER A 386 -14.34 -10.65 -26.49
C SER A 386 -14.72 -12.14 -26.41
N ASP A 387 -16.04 -12.39 -26.38
CA ASP A 387 -16.68 -13.67 -26.67
C ASP A 387 -16.89 -14.67 -25.51
N GLY A 388 -17.00 -14.19 -24.27
CA GLY A 388 -17.72 -14.94 -23.23
C GLY A 388 -17.02 -16.19 -22.67
N ASP A 389 -15.79 -16.50 -23.08
CA ASP A 389 -15.08 -17.69 -22.61
C ASP A 389 -14.52 -17.56 -21.18
N PRO A 390 -14.62 -18.61 -20.34
CA PRO A 390 -14.28 -18.58 -18.93
C PRO A 390 -12.77 -18.70 -18.66
N ALA A 391 -11.96 -17.82 -19.26
CA ALA A 391 -10.50 -17.89 -19.23
C ALA A 391 -9.89 -17.89 -17.82
N ILE A 392 -10.43 -17.08 -16.90
CA ILE A 392 -9.94 -17.02 -15.50
C ILE A 392 -10.31 -18.31 -14.76
N LYS A 393 -11.54 -18.79 -14.91
CA LYS A 393 -11.99 -20.03 -14.28
C LYS A 393 -11.10 -21.19 -14.71
N LEU A 394 -10.86 -21.30 -16.02
CA LEU A 394 -10.03 -22.34 -16.60
C LEU A 394 -8.58 -22.24 -16.14
N ALA A 395 -8.02 -21.04 -16.06
CA ALA A 395 -6.65 -20.82 -15.58
C ALA A 395 -6.50 -21.21 -14.10
N VAL A 396 -7.47 -20.83 -13.25
CA VAL A 396 -7.47 -21.14 -11.82
C VAL A 396 -7.54 -22.66 -11.59
N ILE A 397 -8.45 -23.37 -12.24
CA ILE A 397 -8.58 -24.83 -12.05
C ILE A 397 -7.32 -25.57 -12.53
N ASN A 398 -6.78 -25.20 -13.71
CA ASN A 398 -5.54 -25.79 -14.20
C ASN A 398 -4.34 -25.50 -13.28
N TRP A 399 -4.33 -24.35 -12.61
CA TRP A 399 -3.30 -24.02 -11.63
C TRP A 399 -3.43 -24.84 -10.35
N LEU A 400 -4.66 -25.03 -9.84
CA LEU A 400 -4.94 -25.82 -8.64
C LEU A 400 -4.47 -27.27 -8.78
N ASP A 401 -4.70 -27.87 -9.95
CA ASP A 401 -4.24 -29.23 -10.26
C ASP A 401 -2.79 -29.27 -10.80
N GLY A 402 -2.18 -28.11 -11.03
CA GLY A 402 -0.82 -27.94 -11.49
C GLY A 402 0.24 -28.02 -10.38
N PRO A 403 1.54 -28.01 -10.73
CA PRO A 403 2.64 -28.13 -9.76
C PRO A 403 2.63 -27.00 -8.72
N ASP A 404 2.27 -25.78 -9.12
CA ASP A 404 2.22 -24.62 -8.21
C ASP A 404 1.06 -24.73 -7.19
N GLY A 405 -0.14 -25.07 -7.66
CA GLY A 405 -1.30 -25.27 -6.78
C GLY A 405 -1.11 -26.45 -5.84
N THR A 406 -0.67 -27.59 -6.36
CA THR A 406 -0.49 -28.82 -5.56
C THR A 406 0.61 -28.74 -4.50
N SER A 407 1.48 -27.71 -4.56
CA SER A 407 2.49 -27.43 -3.53
C SER A 407 1.90 -26.83 -2.25
N PHE A 408 0.76 -26.14 -2.35
CA PHE A 408 0.17 -25.38 -1.24
C PHE A 408 -1.34 -25.62 -1.03
N VAL A 409 -1.98 -26.34 -1.95
CA VAL A 409 -3.40 -26.70 -1.91
C VAL A 409 -3.52 -28.21 -1.78
N ARG A 410 -4.14 -28.65 -0.68
CA ARG A 410 -4.37 -30.07 -0.39
C ARG A 410 -5.62 -30.61 -1.08
N ASN A 411 -6.63 -29.77 -1.21
CA ASN A 411 -7.92 -30.09 -1.84
C ASN A 411 -8.61 -28.81 -2.29
N TRP A 412 -9.57 -28.90 -3.22
CA TRP A 412 -10.40 -27.75 -3.63
C TRP A 412 -11.80 -28.22 -4.01
N ALA A 413 -12.79 -27.34 -3.91
CA ALA A 413 -14.20 -27.62 -4.17
C ALA A 413 -14.88 -26.46 -4.91
N PRO A 414 -15.62 -26.70 -6.00
CA PRO A 414 -16.40 -25.65 -6.67
C PRO A 414 -17.68 -25.31 -5.91
N GLU A 415 -17.97 -24.02 -5.74
CA GLU A 415 -19.23 -23.52 -5.18
C GLU A 415 -20.29 -23.44 -6.30
N ILE A 416 -21.02 -24.55 -6.50
CA ILE A 416 -22.08 -24.65 -7.51
C ILE A 416 -23.29 -23.80 -7.08
N ARG A 417 -23.76 -22.92 -7.97
CA ARG A 417 -24.96 -22.11 -7.81
C ARG A 417 -26.21 -22.87 -8.27
N GLN A 418 -27.39 -22.32 -7.98
CA GLN A 418 -28.69 -22.93 -8.35
C GLN A 418 -28.86 -23.17 -9.86
N ASP A 419 -28.19 -22.37 -10.71
CA ASP A 419 -28.17 -22.50 -12.16
C ASP A 419 -27.18 -23.56 -12.68
N GLY A 420 -26.51 -24.30 -11.79
CA GLY A 420 -25.53 -25.33 -12.12
C GLY A 420 -24.13 -24.80 -12.45
N ALA A 421 -23.94 -23.47 -12.53
CA ALA A 421 -22.64 -22.87 -12.74
C ALA A 421 -21.93 -22.59 -11.40
N PHE A 422 -20.60 -22.57 -11.39
CA PHE A 422 -19.84 -22.05 -10.24
C PHE A 422 -19.15 -20.72 -10.56
N GLY A 423 -19.19 -19.80 -9.59
CA GLY A 423 -18.49 -18.50 -9.65
C GLY A 423 -17.28 -18.43 -8.73
N SER A 424 -17.09 -19.42 -7.86
CA SER A 424 -16.01 -19.46 -6.89
C SER A 424 -15.62 -20.89 -6.58
N VAL A 425 -14.42 -21.04 -6.04
CA VAL A 425 -13.88 -22.30 -5.53
C VAL A 425 -13.38 -22.09 -4.12
N VAL A 426 -13.63 -23.05 -3.24
CA VAL A 426 -13.03 -23.13 -1.91
C VAL A 426 -11.81 -24.03 -2.01
N ILE A 427 -10.69 -23.61 -1.43
CA ILE A 427 -9.47 -24.39 -1.37
C ILE A 427 -9.16 -24.75 0.08
N GLN A 428 -8.66 -25.96 0.29
CA GLN A 428 -8.03 -26.39 1.52
C GLN A 428 -6.53 -26.12 1.40
N VAL A 429 -6.05 -25.16 2.17
CA VAL A 429 -4.66 -24.72 2.11
C VAL A 429 -3.83 -25.57 3.06
N GLY A 430 -2.62 -25.92 2.64
CA GLY A 430 -1.66 -26.61 3.48
C GLY A 430 -0.43 -27.03 2.70
N ARG A 431 0.75 -26.86 3.30
CA ARG A 431 1.98 -27.47 2.77
C ARG A 431 1.82 -28.99 2.77
N LYS A 432 2.17 -29.64 1.67
CA LYS A 432 2.41 -31.08 1.66
C LYS A 432 3.73 -31.40 2.34
#